data_AF-A0A952RMH0-F1
#
_entry.id   AF-A0A952RMH0-F1
#
_cell.length_a   1.000
_cell.length_b   1.000
_cell.length_c   1.000
_cell.angle_alpha   90.00
_cell.angle_beta   90.00
_cell.angle_gamma   90.00
#
_symmetry.space_group_name_H-M   'P 1'
#
loop_
_entity.id
_entity.type
_entity.pdbx_description
1 polymer ?
#
loop_
_entity_poly.entity_id
_entity_poly.type
_entity_poly.pdbx_seq_one_letter_code
_entity_poly.pdbx_strand_id
1 'polypeptide(L)'
;MATETNERPLHHRLHVEGIRPNAEAIARIFLDGDVAVLFFEVGRGPKEMQAGAEVAARALGWTGKRIEVTRMNKTRAAKLADVIAATTPGDTAAVEWLRRRSGNRLLVLAHVGTLCVDHVEGAGFSVVEGTGDREWMS
;
A
#
# COMPACT_ATOMS: atom_id res chain seq x y z
N MET A 1 -14.84 23.43 24.08
CA MET A 1 -15.57 22.41 23.30
C MET A 1 -14.55 21.60 22.55
N ALA A 2 -14.24 20.40 23.03
CA ALA A 2 -13.37 19.47 22.32
C ALA A 2 -14.19 18.85 21.19
N THR A 3 -13.83 19.15 19.95
CA THR A 3 -14.28 18.39 18.79
C THR A 3 -13.62 17.03 18.86
N GLU A 4 -14.32 16.02 19.39
CA GLU A 4 -13.97 14.63 19.16
C GLU A 4 -14.09 14.36 17.65
N THR A 5 -12.98 14.47 16.93
CA THR A 5 -12.81 13.89 15.59
C THR A 5 -12.90 12.37 15.76
N ASN A 6 -14.12 11.86 15.77
CA ASN A 6 -14.42 10.43 15.72
C ASN A 6 -14.16 9.91 14.29
N GLU A 7 -12.97 10.20 13.75
CA GLU A 7 -12.51 9.63 12.50
C GLU A 7 -12.16 8.18 12.78
N ARG A 8 -12.89 7.25 12.14
CA ARG A 8 -12.63 5.82 12.30
C ARG A 8 -11.15 5.53 12.00
N PRO A 9 -10.52 4.59 12.72
CA PRO A 9 -9.13 4.25 12.51
C PRO A 9 -8.82 3.96 11.03
N LEU A 10 -7.65 4.38 10.56
CA LEU A 10 -7.30 4.29 9.14
C LEU A 10 -7.37 2.85 8.61
N HIS A 11 -7.02 1.85 9.42
CA HIS A 11 -7.16 0.43 9.03
C HIS A 11 -8.62 0.05 8.72
N HIS A 12 -9.58 0.56 9.50
CA HIS A 12 -11.00 0.31 9.27
C HIS A 12 -11.50 1.00 8.01
N ARG A 13 -11.09 2.26 7.81
CA ARG A 13 -11.42 3.02 6.60
C ARG A 13 -10.81 2.38 5.35
N LEU A 14 -9.54 2.01 5.42
CA LEU A 14 -8.85 1.29 4.35
C LEU A 14 -9.59 -0.01 4.00
N HIS A 15 -10.02 -0.77 5.00
CA HIS A 15 -10.76 -2.00 4.76
C HIS A 15 -12.14 -1.75 4.10
N VAL A 16 -12.93 -0.83 4.66
CA VAL A 16 -14.33 -0.61 4.24
C VAL A 16 -14.46 0.21 2.95
N GLU A 17 -13.60 1.22 2.76
CA GLU A 17 -13.63 2.15 1.63
C GLU A 17 -12.65 1.75 0.52
N GLY A 18 -11.49 1.18 0.88
CA GLY A 18 -10.41 0.84 -0.05
C GLY A 18 -10.48 -0.60 -0.54
N ILE A 19 -10.32 -1.56 0.37
CA ILE A 19 -10.13 -2.97 0.01
C ILE A 19 -11.46 -3.63 -0.41
N ARG A 20 -12.49 -3.57 0.44
CA ARG A 20 -13.76 -4.28 0.22
C ARG A 20 -14.44 -3.87 -1.09
N PRO A 21 -14.58 -2.57 -1.44
CA PRO A 21 -15.23 -2.18 -2.69
C PRO A 21 -14.42 -2.53 -3.95
N ASN A 22 -13.11 -2.77 -3.82
CA ASN A 22 -12.22 -3.08 -4.92
C ASN A 22 -11.75 -4.55 -4.92
N ALA A 23 -12.38 -5.42 -4.11
CA ALA A 23 -11.92 -6.78 -3.88
C ALA A 23 -11.83 -7.62 -5.16
N GLU A 24 -12.77 -7.45 -6.09
CA GLU A 24 -12.76 -8.17 -7.37
C GLU A 24 -11.57 -7.76 -8.26
N ALA A 25 -11.31 -6.44 -8.37
CA ALA A 25 -10.17 -5.93 -9.12
C ALA A 25 -8.83 -6.41 -8.52
N ILE A 26 -8.73 -6.39 -7.18
CA ILE A 26 -7.57 -6.89 -6.44
C ILE A 26 -7.38 -8.39 -6.70
N ALA A 27 -8.45 -9.19 -6.58
CA ALA A 27 -8.41 -10.63 -6.81
C ALA A 27 -7.99 -10.96 -8.24
N ARG A 28 -8.42 -10.18 -9.24
CA ARG A 28 -8.00 -10.38 -10.63
C ARG A 28 -6.49 -10.19 -10.81
N ILE A 29 -5.91 -9.17 -10.16
CA ILE A 29 -4.47 -8.93 -10.20
C ILE A 29 -3.70 -10.07 -9.51
N PHE A 30 -4.25 -10.60 -8.42
CA PHE A 30 -3.66 -11.75 -7.73
C PHE A 30 -3.61 -13.00 -8.60
N LEU A 31 -4.67 -13.27 -9.36
CA LEU A 31 -4.73 -14.40 -10.31
C LEU A 31 -3.66 -14.30 -11.41
N ASP A 32 -3.30 -13.08 -11.82
CA ASP A 32 -2.21 -12.84 -12.77
C ASP A 32 -0.81 -13.01 -12.13
N GLY A 33 -0.73 -13.23 -10.82
CA GLY A 33 0.52 -13.34 -10.06
C GLY A 33 1.26 -12.01 -9.90
N ASP A 34 0.57 -10.90 -10.12
CA ASP A 34 1.07 -9.54 -9.98
C ASP A 34 0.77 -8.98 -8.59
N VAL A 35 1.38 -7.83 -8.27
CA VAL A 35 1.11 -7.10 -7.02
C VAL A 35 -0.03 -6.12 -7.29
N ALA A 36 -1.11 -6.22 -6.51
CA ALA A 36 -2.14 -5.18 -6.51
C ALA A 36 -1.60 -3.96 -5.77
N VAL A 37 -1.82 -2.77 -6.30
CA VAL A 37 -1.42 -1.51 -5.66
C VAL A 37 -2.67 -0.70 -5.41
N LEU A 38 -2.95 -0.40 -4.13
CA LEU A 38 -4.08 0.42 -3.70
C LEU A 38 -3.57 1.78 -3.23
N PHE A 39 -3.95 2.82 -3.94
CA PHE A 39 -3.76 4.20 -3.50
C PHE A 39 -4.97 4.61 -2.64
N PHE A 40 -4.72 5.11 -1.44
CA PHE A 40 -5.75 5.50 -0.48
C PHE A 40 -5.47 6.88 0.12
N GLU A 41 -6.22 7.87 -0.35
CA GLU A 41 -6.14 9.26 0.12
C GLU A 41 -4.76 9.89 -0.04
N VAL A 42 -3.97 9.44 -1.01
CA VAL A 42 -2.68 10.05 -1.37
C VAL A 42 -2.86 11.57 -1.56
N GLY A 43 -1.97 12.35 -0.95
CA GLY A 43 -2.02 13.81 -0.98
C GLY A 43 -3.00 14.46 0.02
N ARG A 44 -3.68 13.68 0.88
CA ARG A 44 -4.59 14.22 1.92
C ARG A 44 -4.00 14.27 3.33
N GLY A 45 -2.70 14.02 3.48
CA GLY A 45 -1.96 14.09 4.76
C GLY A 45 -1.38 15.48 5.05
N PRO A 46 -0.45 15.63 6.01
CA PRO A 46 0.25 16.89 6.27
C PRO A 46 0.94 17.43 5.01
N LYS A 47 0.80 18.74 4.74
CA LYS A 47 1.30 19.40 3.50
C LYS A 47 2.76 19.08 3.18
N GLU A 48 3.59 18.95 4.21
CA GLU A 48 5.02 18.70 4.11
C GLU A 48 5.35 17.32 3.49
N MET A 49 4.47 16.34 3.66
CA MET A 49 4.64 14.98 3.13
C MET A 49 3.88 14.75 1.81
N GLN A 50 2.93 15.64 1.46
CA GLN A 50 2.05 15.47 0.29
C GLN A 50 2.84 15.40 -1.02
N ALA A 51 3.74 16.34 -1.28
CA ALA A 51 4.42 16.43 -2.57
C ALA A 51 5.27 15.18 -2.86
N GLY A 52 6.01 14.68 -1.86
CA GLY A 52 6.80 13.45 -1.99
C GLY A 52 5.92 12.22 -2.22
N ALA A 53 4.84 12.08 -1.44
CA ALA A 53 3.90 10.97 -1.56
C ALA A 53 3.19 10.95 -2.93
N GLU A 54 2.78 12.11 -3.44
CA GLU A 54 2.14 12.21 -4.76
C GLU A 54 3.10 11.85 -5.91
N VAL A 55 4.36 12.32 -5.84
CA VAL A 55 5.38 11.98 -6.84
C VAL A 55 5.65 10.47 -6.86
N ALA A 56 5.83 9.85 -5.69
CA ALA A 56 6.04 8.42 -5.57
C ALA A 56 4.81 7.62 -6.07
N ALA A 57 3.60 8.04 -5.69
CA ALA A 57 2.37 7.40 -6.13
C ALA A 57 2.18 7.49 -7.66
N ARG A 58 2.46 8.64 -8.28
CA ARG A 58 2.40 8.81 -9.74
C ARG A 58 3.42 7.91 -10.44
N ALA A 59 4.62 7.76 -9.90
CA ALA A 59 5.62 6.83 -10.45
C ALA A 59 5.14 5.36 -10.43
N LEU A 60 4.26 5.01 -9.48
CA LEU A 60 3.61 3.71 -9.36
C LEU A 60 2.28 3.60 -10.13
N GLY A 61 1.85 4.67 -10.80
CA GLY A 61 0.69 4.67 -11.69
C GLY A 61 -0.59 5.28 -11.12
N TRP A 62 -0.51 6.03 -10.02
CA TRP A 62 -1.65 6.79 -9.50
C TRP A 62 -2.06 7.93 -10.43
N THR A 63 -3.36 8.11 -10.63
CA THR A 63 -3.94 9.12 -11.54
C THR A 63 -4.53 10.34 -10.84
N GLY A 64 -4.44 10.41 -9.51
CA GLY A 64 -4.97 11.54 -8.73
C GLY A 64 -6.31 11.25 -8.03
N LYS A 65 -6.89 10.06 -8.22
CA LYS A 65 -8.15 9.68 -7.56
C LYS A 65 -7.94 9.43 -6.06
N ARG A 66 -8.97 9.72 -5.25
CA ARG A 66 -8.91 9.47 -3.80
C ARG A 66 -8.62 8.00 -3.47
N ILE A 67 -9.27 7.08 -4.18
CA ILE A 67 -9.06 5.64 -4.04
C ILE A 67 -8.89 5.07 -5.43
N GLU A 68 -7.83 4.30 -5.64
CA GLU A 68 -7.51 3.71 -6.94
C GLU A 68 -6.74 2.41 -6.77
N VAL A 69 -7.11 1.38 -7.55
CA VAL A 69 -6.37 0.13 -7.64
C VAL A 69 -5.71 0.02 -9.00
N THR A 70 -4.42 -0.30 -9.01
CA THR A 70 -3.65 -0.60 -10.22
C THR A 70 -2.84 -1.87 -10.04
N ARG A 71 -2.22 -2.33 -11.14
CA ARG A 71 -1.33 -3.50 -11.15
C ARG A 71 0.13 -3.10 -11.19
N MET A 72 0.95 -3.80 -10.42
CA MET A 72 2.39 -3.78 -10.52
C MET A 72 2.90 -5.17 -10.87
N ASN A 73 3.40 -5.30 -12.11
CA ASN A 73 3.93 -6.58 -12.56
C ASN A 73 5.25 -6.95 -11.87
N LYS A 74 5.64 -8.23 -12.00
CA LYS A 74 6.85 -8.78 -11.38
C LYS A 74 8.12 -7.98 -11.68
N THR A 75 8.28 -7.51 -12.92
CA THR A 75 9.44 -6.69 -13.31
C THR A 75 9.46 -5.35 -12.58
N ARG A 76 8.31 -4.68 -12.48
CA ARG A 76 8.19 -3.41 -11.74
C ARG A 76 8.35 -3.61 -10.23
N ALA A 77 7.81 -4.69 -9.68
CA ALA A 77 7.97 -5.04 -8.27
C ALA A 77 9.45 -5.28 -7.92
N ALA A 78 10.20 -6.01 -8.78
CA ALA A 78 11.64 -6.20 -8.60
C ALA A 78 12.42 -4.89 -8.65
N LYS A 79 12.10 -3.99 -9.60
CA LYS A 79 12.71 -2.67 -9.69
C LYS A 79 12.44 -1.81 -8.45
N LEU A 80 11.21 -1.85 -7.92
CA LEU A 80 10.88 -1.16 -6.68
C LEU A 80 11.68 -1.73 -5.51
N ALA A 81 11.86 -3.05 -5.45
CA ALA A 81 12.70 -3.70 -4.45
C ALA A 81 14.17 -3.26 -4.55
N ASP A 82 14.70 -3.07 -5.78
CA ASP A 82 16.05 -2.53 -5.98
C ASP A 82 16.18 -1.09 -5.45
N VAL A 83 15.15 -0.26 -5.67
CA VAL A 83 15.12 1.13 -5.17
C VAL A 83 15.12 1.16 -3.64
N ILE A 84 14.27 0.35 -2.99
CA ILE A 84 14.19 0.27 -1.52
C ILE A 84 15.49 -0.30 -0.93
N ALA A 85 16.11 -1.27 -1.59
CA ALA A 85 17.39 -1.82 -1.15
C ALA A 85 18.54 -0.79 -1.19
N ALA A 86 18.44 0.22 -2.07
CA ALA A 86 19.44 1.27 -2.21
C ALA A 86 19.25 2.44 -1.21
N THR A 87 18.07 2.59 -0.60
CA THR A 87 17.84 3.57 0.48
C THR A 87 18.49 3.11 1.79
N THR A 88 18.95 4.06 2.62
CA THR A 88 19.61 3.76 3.90
C THR A 88 18.88 4.44 5.07
N PRO A 89 18.37 3.67 6.07
CA PRO A 89 18.27 2.21 6.06
C PRO A 89 17.21 1.74 5.05
N GLY A 90 17.45 0.62 4.37
CA GLY A 90 16.47 -0.01 3.49
C GLY A 90 15.50 -0.89 4.28
N ASP A 91 14.29 -1.09 3.77
CA ASP A 91 13.30 -2.02 4.34
C ASP A 91 13.50 -3.42 3.72
N THR A 92 14.26 -4.27 4.42
CA THR A 92 14.53 -5.64 3.99
C THR A 92 13.25 -6.48 3.87
N ALA A 93 12.28 -6.30 4.76
CA ALA A 93 11.04 -7.06 4.73
C ALA A 93 10.20 -6.70 3.49
N ALA A 94 10.14 -5.40 3.13
CA ALA A 94 9.47 -4.96 1.91
C ALA A 94 10.19 -5.44 0.65
N VAL A 95 11.53 -5.45 0.66
CA VAL A 95 12.35 -5.98 -0.45
C VAL A 95 12.06 -7.47 -0.66
N GLU A 96 12.09 -8.26 0.41
CA GLU A 96 11.78 -9.68 0.35
C GLU A 96 10.35 -9.90 -0.16
N TRP A 97 9.37 -9.17 0.40
CA TRP A 97 7.97 -9.23 0.01
C TRP A 97 7.73 -8.93 -1.48
N LEU A 98 8.35 -7.88 -2.01
CA LEU A 98 8.27 -7.51 -3.43
C LEU A 98 8.88 -8.58 -4.34
N ARG A 99 9.91 -9.28 -3.87
CA ARG A 99 10.60 -10.34 -4.62
C ARG A 99 9.95 -11.72 -4.49
N ARG A 100 8.99 -11.91 -3.56
CA ARG A 100 8.28 -13.19 -3.41
C ARG A 100 7.65 -13.63 -4.73
N ARG A 101 7.67 -14.94 -4.98
CA ARG A 101 6.99 -15.57 -6.13
C ARG A 101 5.53 -15.90 -5.84
N SER A 102 5.10 -15.83 -4.58
CA SER A 102 3.72 -16.04 -4.18
C SER A 102 2.80 -14.93 -4.70
N GLY A 103 1.56 -15.29 -5.05
CA GLY A 103 0.51 -14.33 -5.37
C GLY A 103 -0.03 -13.63 -4.11
N ASN A 104 -1.20 -12.99 -4.24
CA ASN A 104 -1.98 -12.42 -3.12
C ASN A 104 -1.32 -11.26 -2.37
N ARG A 105 -0.55 -10.45 -3.11
CA ARG A 105 0.23 -9.33 -2.56
C ARG A 105 -0.43 -8.00 -2.88
N LEU A 106 -0.83 -7.28 -1.84
CA LEU A 106 -1.37 -5.93 -1.93
C LEU A 106 -0.37 -4.92 -1.33
N LEU A 107 0.08 -3.98 -2.15
CA LEU A 107 0.82 -2.81 -1.71
C LEU A 107 -0.17 -1.66 -1.50
N VAL A 108 -0.25 -1.11 -0.30
CA VAL A 108 -1.10 0.05 -0.02
C VAL A 108 -0.22 1.29 0.08
N LEU A 109 -0.62 2.36 -0.60
CA LEU A 109 -0.05 3.69 -0.44
C LEU A 109 -1.12 4.60 0.17
N ALA A 110 -0.95 4.92 1.45
CA ALA A 110 -1.80 5.85 2.18
C ALA A 110 -1.09 7.18 2.41
N HIS A 111 -1.84 8.21 2.83
CA HIS A 111 -1.27 9.53 3.13
C HIS A 111 -0.24 9.54 4.28
N VAL A 112 -0.24 8.50 5.11
CA VAL A 112 0.68 8.29 6.26
C VAL A 112 1.72 7.19 5.99
N GLY A 113 1.91 6.79 4.73
CA GLY A 113 2.96 5.84 4.36
C GLY A 113 2.47 4.62 3.58
N THR A 114 3.35 3.63 3.47
CA THR A 114 3.15 2.43 2.66
C THR A 114 3.00 1.18 3.53
N LEU A 115 2.21 0.21 3.06
CA LEU A 115 2.01 -1.07 3.74
C LEU A 115 2.14 -2.21 2.73
N CYS A 116 2.90 -3.25 3.10
CA CYS A 116 2.81 -4.54 2.43
C CYS A 116 1.75 -5.38 3.12
N VAL A 117 0.80 -5.90 2.36
CA VAL A 117 -0.35 -6.66 2.86
C VAL A 117 -0.42 -7.99 2.12
N ASP A 118 -0.51 -9.07 2.87
CA ASP A 118 -0.77 -10.41 2.34
C ASP A 118 -2.26 -10.73 2.48
N HIS A 119 -2.83 -11.36 1.45
CA HIS A 119 -4.16 -11.97 1.50
C HIS A 119 -4.05 -13.49 1.61
N VAL A 120 -4.69 -14.05 2.63
CA VAL A 120 -4.81 -15.48 2.85
C VAL A 120 -6.27 -15.86 2.66
N GLU A 121 -6.55 -16.78 1.74
CA GLU A 121 -7.90 -17.28 1.51
C GLU A 121 -8.51 -17.84 2.81
N GLY A 122 -9.72 -17.42 3.15
CA GLY A 122 -10.40 -17.80 4.39
C GLY A 122 -9.95 -17.03 5.65
N ALA A 123 -8.79 -16.39 5.65
CA ALA A 123 -8.28 -15.60 6.79
C ALA A 123 -8.26 -14.08 6.54
N GLY A 124 -8.35 -13.64 5.28
CA GLY A 124 -8.46 -12.23 4.91
C GLY A 124 -7.11 -11.53 4.70
N PHE A 125 -7.08 -10.21 4.92
CA PHE A 125 -5.91 -9.36 4.70
C PHE A 125 -5.14 -9.10 6.00
N SER A 126 -3.82 -9.19 5.95
CA SER A 126 -2.93 -8.93 7.08
C SER A 126 -1.71 -8.11 6.65
N VAL A 127 -1.28 -7.18 7.49
CA VAL A 127 -0.05 -6.41 7.26
C VAL A 127 1.14 -7.33 7.50
N VAL A 128 2.13 -7.24 6.62
CA VAL A 128 3.37 -8.02 6.76
C VAL A 128 4.21 -7.43 7.90
N GLU A 129 4.68 -8.30 8.79
CA GLU A 129 5.52 -7.87 9.90
C GLU A 129 6.82 -7.24 9.39
N GLY A 130 7.20 -6.10 9.96
CA GLY A 130 8.42 -5.39 9.61
C GLY A 130 8.36 -4.48 8.38
N THR A 131 7.23 -4.41 7.65
CA THR A 131 7.11 -3.64 6.39
C THR A 131 6.38 -2.30 6.53
N GLY A 132 6.65 -1.53 7.59
CA GLY A 132 5.94 -0.27 7.86
C GLY A 132 6.90 0.89 8.10
N ASP A 133 6.52 2.07 7.61
CA ASP A 133 7.11 3.31 8.10
C ASP A 133 6.79 3.46 9.60
N ARG A 134 7.78 3.88 10.40
CA ARG A 134 7.76 3.87 11.87
C ARG A 134 6.56 4.56 12.53
N GLU A 135 5.80 5.38 11.80
CA GLU A 135 4.66 6.17 12.31
C GLU A 135 3.38 5.36 12.62
N TRP A 136 3.32 4.08 12.25
CA TRP A 136 2.13 3.24 12.49
C TRP A 136 2.19 2.36 13.73
N MET A 137 3.34 2.31 14.42
CA MET A 137 3.54 1.56 15.66
C MET A 137 3.45 2.44 16.93
N SER A 138 3.14 3.73 16.77
CA SER A 138 3.01 4.71 17.87
C SER A 138 1.57 5.14 18.10
#